data_AF-A0A6J5YZA3-F1
#
_entry.id   AF-A0A6J5YZA3-F1
#
_cell.length_a   1.000
_cell.length_b   1.000
_cell.length_c   1.000
_cell.angle_alpha   90.00
_cell.angle_beta   90.00
_cell.angle_gamma   90.00
#
_symmetry.space_group_name_H-M   'P 1'
#
loop_
_entity.id
_entity.type
_entity.pdbx_description
1 polymer ?
#
loop_
_entity_poly.entity_id
_entity_poly.type
_entity_poly.pdbx_seq_one_letter_code
_entity_poly.pdbx_strand_id
1 'polypeptide(L)' 'MHGGKRIENLEEVMKVGEKIEVVINEIDPKGKYSLVPANLPEEAKSE' A
#
# COMPACT_ATOMS: atom_id res chain seq x y z
N MET A 1 -8.52 -7.21 0.51
CA MET A 1 -7.08 -7.03 0.83
C MET A 1 -6.77 -7.88 2.05
N HIS A 2 -5.66 -8.61 2.07
CA HIS A 2 -5.29 -9.56 3.13
C HIS A 2 -5.04 -8.81 4.46
N GLY A 3 -6.11 -8.57 5.22
CA GLY A 3 -6.08 -7.80 6.47
C GLY A 3 -5.19 -8.42 7.54
N GLY A 4 -3.91 -8.04 7.55
CA GLY A 4 -2.93 -8.44 8.56
C GLY A 4 -2.51 -9.91 8.52
N LYS A 5 -2.88 -10.67 7.49
CA LYS A 5 -2.49 -12.08 7.40
C LYS A 5 -0.99 -12.15 7.10
N ARG A 6 -0.25 -12.92 7.91
CA ARG A 6 1.19 -13.12 7.69
C ARG A 6 1.39 -13.76 6.31
N ILE A 7 2.13 -13.08 5.45
CA ILE A 7 2.44 -13.50 4.09
C ILE A 7 3.83 -14.13 4.12
N GLU A 8 3.97 -15.33 3.57
CA GLU A 8 5.27 -15.98 3.41
C GLU A 8 6.04 -15.45 2.19
N ASN A 9 5.34 -15.16 1.08
CA ASN A 9 5.94 -14.65 -0.15
C ASN A 9 5.14 -13.49 -0.76
N LEU A 10 5.82 -12.39 -1.06
CA LEU A 10 5.20 -11.18 -1.62
C LEU A 10 4.66 -11.39 -3.05
N GLU A 11 5.28 -12.26 -3.83
CA GLU A 11 4.89 -12.51 -5.22
C GLU A 11 3.52 -13.19 -5.35
N GLU A 12 3.02 -13.81 -4.28
CA GLU A 12 1.69 -14.43 -4.25
C GLU A 12 0.57 -13.41 -4.03
N VAL A 13 0.89 -12.28 -3.39
CA VAL A 13 -0.08 -11.24 -3.07
C VAL A 13 -0.15 -10.14 -4.11
N MET A 14 0.95 -9.91 -4.84
CA MET A 14 1.01 -8.83 -5.81
C MET A 14 2.00 -9.14 -6.93
N LYS A 15 1.57 -8.90 -8.18
CA LYS A 15 2.40 -9.15 -9.38
C LYS A 15 2.97 -7.87 -9.94
N VAL A 16 4.19 -7.95 -10.48
CA VAL A 16 4.80 -6.84 -11.22
C VAL A 16 3.97 -6.55 -12.46
N GLY A 17 3.60 -5.27 -12.65
CA GLY A 17 2.77 -4.80 -13.76
C GLY A 17 1.27 -4.79 -13.47
N GLU A 18 0.84 -5.26 -12.30
CA GLU A 18 -0.55 -5.12 -11.86
C GLU A 18 -0.89 -3.65 -11.59
N LYS A 19 -2.04 -3.19 -12.08
CA LYS A 19 -2.54 -1.84 -11.83
C LYS A 19 -3.41 -1.86 -10.59
N ILE A 20 -3.09 -1.02 -9.62
CA ILE A 20 -3.86 -0.84 -8.39
C ILE A 20 -4.21 0.63 -8.16
N GLU A 21 -5.30 0.86 -7.46
CA GLU A 21 -5.73 2.20 -7.07
C GLU A 21 -5.09 2.59 -5.73
N VAL A 22 -4.44 3.77 -5.72
CA VAL A 22 -3.68 4.28 -4.58
C VAL A 22 -3.99 5.75 -4.36
N VAL A 23 -3.84 6.17 -3.11
CA VAL A 23 -3.96 7.56 -2.67
C VAL A 23 -2.59 8.04 -2.19
N ILE A 24 -2.26 9.30 -2.46
CA ILE A 24 -1.04 9.93 -1.94
C ILE A 24 -1.25 10.25 -0.47
N ASN A 25 -0.39 9.70 0.40
CA ASN A 25 -0.39 9.98 1.83
C ASN A 25 0.47 11.20 2.16
N GLU A 26 1.67 11.29 1.58
CA GLU A 26 2.61 12.38 1.83
C GLU A 26 3.49 12.64 0.61
N ILE A 27 3.90 13.91 0.44
CA ILE A 27 4.82 14.36 -0.60
C ILE A 27 6.07 14.92 0.08
N ASP A 28 7.20 14.24 -0.09
CA ASP A 28 8.50 14.74 0.37
C ASP A 28 9.04 15.72 -0.69
N PRO A 29 9.54 16.91 -0.28
CA PRO A 29 10.14 17.88 -1.20
C PRO A 29 11.35 17.34 -1.99
N LYS A 30 11.95 16.21 -1.57
CA LYS A 30 13.01 15.50 -2.29
C LYS A 30 12.48 14.66 -3.46
N GLY A 31 11.17 14.68 -3.74
CA GLY A 31 10.53 13.98 -4.84
C GLY A 31 10.08 12.55 -4.51
N LYS A 32 9.95 12.21 -3.22
CA LYS A 32 9.39 10.92 -2.81
C LYS A 32 7.89 11.07 -2.53
N TYR A 33 7.13 10.08 -2.97
CA TYR A 33 5.69 10.00 -2.69
C TYR A 33 5.44 8.78 -1.83
N SER A 34 4.83 9.00 -0.68
CA SER A 34 4.31 7.93 0.17
C SER A 34 2.91 7.59 -0.31
N LEU A 35 2.71 6.37 -0.80
CA LEU A 35 1.43 5.91 -1.36
C LEU A 35 0.77 4.91 -0.42
N VAL A 36 -0.55 4.96 -0.33
CA VAL A 36 -1.36 3.99 0.40
C VAL A 36 -2.46 3.44 -0.50
N PRO A 37 -2.87 2.16 -0.34
CA PRO A 37 -3.96 1.60 -1.14
C PRO A 37 -5.29 2.32 -0.88
N ALA A 38 -6.07 2.62 -1.93
CA ALA A 38 -7.30 3.41 -1.82
C ALA A 38 -8.41 2.73 -0.98
N ASN A 39 -8.43 1.39 -0.95
CA ASN A 39 -9.42 0.60 -0.23
C ASN A 39 -9.01 0.19 1.19
N LEU A 40 -7.93 0.77 1.74
CA LEU A 40 -7.46 0.40 3.06
C LEU A 40 -8.24 1.20 4.14
N PRO A 41 -8.83 0.53 5.16
CA PRO A 41 -9.53 1.21 6.24
C PRO A 41 -8.57 2.09 7.04
N GLU A 42 -9.06 3.26 7.44
CA GLU A 42 -8.28 4.35 8.03
C GLU A 42 -7.54 3.97 9.34
N GLU A 43 -7.97 2.89 9.99
CA GLU A 43 -7.40 2.35 11.24
C GLU A 43 -5.96 1.83 11.10
N ALA A 44 -5.46 1.60 9.88
CA ALA A 44 -4.07 1.16 9.66
C ALA A 44 -3.07 2.32 9.50
N LYS A 45 -3.50 3.58 9.57
CA LYS A 45 -2.63 4.77 9.43
C LYS A 45 -1.97 5.20 10.75
N SER A 46 -2.19 4.50 11.85
CA SER A 46 -1.74 4.93 13.18
C SER A 46 -1.28 3.74 14.03
N GLU A 47 -0.07 3.24 13.76
CA GLU A 47 0.81 2.65 14.77
C GLU A 47 2.27 2.89 14.38
#